data_AF-A0A7Y7NIV2-F1
#
_entry.id   AF-A0A7Y7NIV2-F1
#
_cell.length_a   1.000
_cell.length_b   1.000
_cell.length_c   1.000
_cell.angle_alpha   90.00
_cell.angle_beta   90.00
_cell.angle_gamma   90.00
#
_symmetry.space_group_name_H-M   'P 1'
#
loop_
_entity.id
_entity.type
_entity.pdbx_description
1 polymer ?
#
loop_
_entity_poly.entity_id
_entity_poly.type
_entity_poly.pdbx_seq_one_letter_code
_entity_poly.pdbx_strand_id
1 'polypeptide(L)'
;MTTIKIIVFLSILQLTLITALGQCIFMVEKPGTITNLKYRAGDRIDLKTKTGDRFSGFINQIRDTAIVVNNNLIFNNDISIIFTRRVIFSMLSVAGTKGGLAYVGIDGINNLINN
;
A
#
# COMPACT_ATOMS: atom_id res chain seq x y z
N MET A 1 28.25 21.43 26.70
CA MET A 1 28.27 21.70 25.24
C MET A 1 28.52 20.44 24.40
N THR A 2 29.18 19.43 24.95
CA THR A 2 29.46 18.12 24.32
C THR A 2 28.23 17.24 24.14
N THR A 3 27.31 17.20 25.11
CA THR A 3 26.11 16.35 25.08
C THR A 3 25.14 16.72 23.95
N ILE A 4 24.95 18.03 23.71
CA ILE A 4 24.08 18.53 22.62
C ILE A 4 24.65 18.14 21.25
N LYS A 5 25.97 18.22 21.07
CA LYS A 5 26.63 17.80 19.82
C LYS A 5 26.45 16.30 19.54
N ILE A 6 26.49 15.47 20.58
CA ILE A 6 26.27 14.02 20.48
C ILE A 6 24.83 13.70 20.07
N ILE A 7 23.85 14.37 20.68
CA ILE A 7 22.42 14.18 20.34
C ILE A 7 22.16 14.59 18.89
N VAL A 8 22.66 15.76 18.48
CA VAL A 8 22.50 16.24 17.09
C VAL A 8 23.15 15.27 16.10
N PHE A 9 24.33 14.75 16.41
CA PHE A 9 25.02 13.76 15.58
C PHE A 9 24.22 12.45 15.44
N LEU A 10 23.69 11.93 16.56
CA LEU A 10 22.83 10.74 16.57
C LEU A 10 21.53 10.94 15.78
N SER A 11 20.89 12.10 15.90
CA SER A 11 19.67 12.42 15.15
C SER A 11 19.92 12.48 13.65
N ILE A 12 21.05 13.06 13.23
CA ILE A 12 21.43 13.12 11.80
C ILE A 12 21.76 11.72 11.26
N LEU A 13 22.44 10.89 12.05
CA LEU A 13 22.78 9.51 11.67
C LEU A 13 21.54 8.63 11.49
N GLN A 14 20.49 8.82 12.30
CA GLN A 14 19.24 8.09 12.16
C GLN A 14 18.49 8.47 10.87
N LEU A 15 18.52 9.74 10.48
CA LEU A 15 17.88 10.23 9.26
C LEU A 15 18.54 9.69 7.99
N THR A 16 19.87 9.48 7.99
CA THR A 16 20.60 8.96 6.81
C THR A 16 20.46 7.44 6.64
N LEU A 17 20.24 6.69 7.72
CA LEU A 17 20.01 5.23 7.64
C LEU A 17 18.67 4.87 6.99
N ILE A 18 17.66 5.74 7.13
CA ILE A 18 16.32 5.50 6.57
C ILE A 18 16.30 5.65 5.04
N THR A 19 17.15 6.51 4.47
CA THR A 19 17.19 6.77 3.02
C THR A 19 18.00 5.73 2.24
N ALA A 20 18.89 4.99 2.91
CA ALA A 20 19.75 3.97 2.29
C ALA A 20 19.01 2.65 1.96
N LEU A 21 17.81 2.44 2.52
CA LEU A 21 16.91 1.38 2.08
C LEU A 21 16.23 1.82 0.79
N GLY A 22 16.95 1.69 -0.34
CA GLY A 22 16.45 1.97 -1.67
C GLY A 22 15.08 1.31 -1.90
N GLN A 23 14.07 2.13 -2.19
CA GLN A 23 12.72 1.67 -2.44
C GLN A 23 12.67 0.92 -3.77
N CYS A 24 12.74 -0.42 -3.73
CA CYS A 24 12.48 -1.24 -4.90
C CYS A 24 10.98 -1.18 -5.22
N ILE A 25 10.64 -0.73 -6.43
CA ILE A 25 9.26 -0.60 -6.89
C ILE A 25 9.05 -1.58 -8.04
N PHE A 26 8.02 -2.40 -7.93
CA PHE A 26 7.53 -3.23 -9.01
C PHE A 26 6.42 -2.47 -9.73
N MET A 27 6.69 -2.06 -10.97
CA MET A 27 5.77 -1.25 -11.76
C MET A 27 5.13 -2.12 -12.84
N VAL A 28 3.80 -2.05 -12.92
CA VAL A 28 3.00 -2.75 -13.92
C VAL A 28 2.36 -1.71 -14.81
N GLU A 29 2.69 -1.78 -16.09
CA GLU A 29 2.16 -0.89 -17.12
C GLU A 29 1.11 -1.63 -17.94
N LYS A 30 -0.01 -0.96 -18.18
CA LYS A 30 -1.01 -1.43 -19.13
C LYS A 30 -0.98 -0.50 -20.35
N PRO A 31 -0.80 -1.04 -21.57
CA PRO A 31 -0.84 -0.23 -22.78
C PRO A 31 -2.15 0.56 -22.86
N GLY A 32 -2.04 1.87 -23.14
CA GLY A 32 -3.20 2.76 -23.28
C GLY A 32 -3.78 3.30 -21.96
N THR A 33 -3.17 3.04 -20.80
CA THR A 33 -3.55 3.70 -19.54
C THR A 33 -2.55 4.78 -19.15
N ILE A 34 -3.05 5.92 -18.66
CA ILE A 34 -2.21 7.05 -18.19
C ILE A 34 -1.52 6.71 -16.86
N THR A 35 -2.13 5.85 -16.04
CA THR A 35 -1.66 5.54 -14.70
C THR A 35 -1.08 4.13 -14.61
N ASN A 36 0.16 4.04 -14.15
CA ASN A 36 0.84 2.78 -13.85
C ASN A 36 0.47 2.30 -12.44
N LEU A 37 0.40 0.98 -12.27
CA LEU A 37 0.25 0.36 -10.97
C LEU A 37 1.63 0.18 -10.37
N LYS A 38 1.84 0.66 -9.14
CA LYS A 38 3.11 0.58 -8.44
C LYS A 38 2.91 -0.25 -7.19
N TYR A 39 3.73 -1.28 -7.04
CA TYR A 39 3.78 -2.15 -5.88
C TYR A 39 5.13 -2.00 -5.17
N ARG A 40 5.10 -2.08 -3.84
CA ARG A 40 6.25 -2.05 -2.95
C ARG A 40 6.30 -3.34 -2.13
N ALA A 41 7.45 -3.62 -1.51
CA ALA A 41 7.52 -4.66 -0.50
C ALA A 41 6.51 -4.37 0.62
N GLY A 42 5.73 -5.39 1.01
CA GLY A 42 4.61 -5.28 1.95
C GLY A 42 3.24 -5.12 1.28
N ASP A 43 3.17 -4.74 0.00
CA ASP A 43 1.88 -4.62 -0.69
C ASP A 43 1.27 -5.99 -0.99
N ARG A 44 -0.06 -6.06 -0.93
CA ARG A 44 -0.79 -7.27 -1.36
C ARG A 44 -0.91 -7.29 -2.88
N ILE A 45 -0.57 -8.42 -3.48
CA ILE A 45 -0.71 -8.67 -4.92
C ILE A 45 -1.47 -9.98 -5.15
N ASP A 46 -2.34 -9.94 -6.16
CA ASP A 46 -3.07 -11.09 -6.68
C ASP A 46 -2.66 -11.25 -8.15
N LEU A 47 -2.05 -12.38 -8.52
CA LEU A 47 -1.50 -12.61 -9.86
C LEU A 47 -1.72 -14.04 -10.37
N LYS A 48 -1.61 -14.21 -11.68
CA LYS A 48 -1.64 -15.50 -12.38
C LYS A 48 -0.40 -15.63 -13.26
N THR A 49 0.21 -16.81 -13.27
CA THR A 49 1.34 -17.12 -14.16
C THR A 49 0.86 -17.57 -15.54
N LYS A 50 1.79 -17.69 -16.51
CA LYS A 50 1.55 -18.25 -17.84
C LYS A 50 1.18 -19.73 -17.80
N THR A 51 1.70 -20.48 -16.81
CA THR A 51 1.37 -21.90 -16.55
C THR A 51 -0.04 -22.08 -16.00
N GLY A 52 -0.65 -21.03 -15.45
CA GLY A 52 -2.02 -21.05 -14.94
C GLY A 52 -2.13 -20.92 -13.43
N ASP A 53 -1.01 -21.04 -12.71
CA ASP A 53 -0.95 -20.95 -11.26
C ASP A 53 -1.36 -19.56 -10.77
N ARG A 54 -2.05 -19.53 -9.63
CA ARG A 54 -2.51 -18.29 -9.01
C ARG A 54 -1.80 -18.07 -7.68
N PHE A 55 -1.28 -16.86 -7.50
CA PHE A 55 -0.63 -16.44 -6.28
C PHE A 55 -1.37 -15.23 -5.71
N SER A 56 -1.72 -15.31 -4.42
CA SER A 56 -2.35 -14.22 -3.66
C SER A 56 -1.61 -14.08 -2.35
N GLY A 57 -1.05 -12.90 -2.09
CA GLY A 57 -0.19 -12.71 -0.93
C GLY A 57 0.44 -11.34 -0.85
N PHE A 58 1.36 -11.20 0.10
CA PHE A 58 2.15 -9.99 0.25
C PHE A 58 3.49 -10.14 -0.48
N ILE A 59 3.96 -9.05 -1.07
CA ILE A 59 5.27 -9.00 -1.69
C ILE A 59 6.32 -8.90 -0.58
N ASN A 60 7.09 -9.96 -0.36
CA ASN A 60 8.17 -9.96 0.62
C ASN A 60 9.39 -9.18 0.11
N GLN A 61 9.72 -9.35 -1.17
CA GLN A 61 10.90 -8.77 -1.79
C GLN A 61 10.64 -8.52 -3.28
N ILE A 62 11.21 -7.43 -3.80
CA ILE A 62 11.24 -7.10 -5.23
C ILE A 62 12.70 -7.21 -5.68
N ARG A 63 12.93 -7.90 -6.80
CA ARG A 63 14.22 -8.05 -7.48
C ARG A 63 14.09 -7.57 -8.91
N ASP A 64 15.22 -7.47 -9.62
CA ASP A 64 15.26 -6.92 -10.98
C ASP A 64 14.33 -7.67 -11.96
N THR A 65 14.35 -9.00 -11.92
CA THR A 65 13.59 -9.86 -12.87
C THR A 65 12.53 -10.73 -12.21
N ALA A 66 12.32 -10.58 -10.89
CA ALA A 66 11.41 -11.43 -10.13
C ALA A 66 10.86 -10.71 -8.90
N ILE A 67 9.73 -11.21 -8.41
CA ILE A 67 9.13 -10.82 -7.14
C ILE A 67 8.96 -12.04 -6.24
N VAL A 68 9.06 -11.83 -4.93
CA VAL A 68 8.81 -12.88 -3.93
C VAL A 68 7.46 -12.61 -3.29
N VAL A 69 6.50 -13.53 -3.48
CA VAL A 69 5.14 -13.43 -2.92
C VAL A 69 4.88 -14.63 -2.01
N ASN A 70 4.63 -14.38 -0.72
CA ASN A 70 4.52 -15.42 0.31
C ASN A 70 5.66 -16.45 0.22
N ASN A 71 6.90 -15.98 0.13
CA ASN A 71 8.11 -16.79 -0.01
C ASN A 71 8.27 -17.58 -1.33
N ASN A 72 7.35 -17.42 -2.30
CA ASN A 72 7.50 -17.99 -3.64
C ASN A 72 8.17 -16.98 -4.58
N LEU A 73 9.26 -17.39 -5.22
CA LEU A 73 9.93 -16.61 -6.26
C LEU A 73 9.17 -16.72 -7.58
N ILE A 74 8.73 -15.59 -8.13
CA ILE A 74 7.96 -15.51 -9.36
C ILE A 74 8.70 -14.59 -10.33
N PHE A 75 9.08 -15.11 -11.50
CA PHE A 75 9.75 -14.30 -12.52
C PHE A 75 8.77 -13.38 -13.23
N ASN A 76 9.20 -12.16 -13.53
CA ASN A 76 8.37 -11.15 -14.19
C ASN A 76 7.85 -11.62 -15.55
N ASN A 77 8.66 -12.40 -16.29
CA ASN A 77 8.27 -12.97 -17.58
C ASN A 77 7.21 -14.08 -17.43
N ASP A 78 7.07 -14.70 -16.28
CA ASP A 78 6.10 -15.77 -16.08
C ASP A 78 4.73 -15.24 -15.66
N ILE A 79 4.63 -13.96 -15.28
CA ILE A 79 3.36 -13.33 -14.91
C ILE A 79 2.53 -13.08 -16.17
N SER A 80 1.31 -13.61 -16.20
CA SER A 80 0.37 -13.41 -17.31
C SER A 80 -0.67 -12.33 -17.00
N ILE A 81 -1.19 -12.30 -15.76
CA ILE A 81 -2.27 -11.41 -15.35
C ILE A 81 -2.00 -10.93 -13.92
N ILE A 82 -2.25 -9.65 -13.67
CA ILE A 82 -2.28 -9.06 -12.33
C ILE A 82 -3.70 -8.56 -12.07
N PHE A 83 -4.31 -9.02 -10.99
CA PHE A 83 -5.64 -8.63 -10.57
C PHE A 83 -5.56 -7.38 -9.71
N THR A 84 -6.28 -6.34 -10.11
CA THR A 84 -6.33 -5.07 -9.36
C THR A 84 -7.61 -4.94 -8.57
N ARG A 85 -7.50 -4.57 -7.29
CA ARG A 85 -8.65 -4.12 -6.49
C ARG A 85 -8.81 -2.61 -6.67
N ARG A 86 -10.01 -2.15 -7.01
CA ARG A 86 -10.32 -0.72 -7.10
C ARG A 86 -10.47 -0.14 -5.69
N VAL A 87 -9.46 0.58 -5.19
CA VAL A 87 -9.42 1.17 -3.84
C VAL A 87 -10.41 2.34 -3.66
N ILE A 88 -10.87 2.96 -4.76
CA ILE A 88 -11.75 4.15 -4.72
C ILE A 88 -13.06 3.90 -3.92
N PHE A 89 -13.61 2.68 -3.94
CA PHE A 89 -14.83 2.37 -3.19
C PHE A 89 -14.62 2.22 -1.67
N SER A 90 -13.40 1.93 -1.19
CA SER A 90 -13.16 1.71 0.24
C SER A 90 -13.03 3.00 1.04
N MET A 91 -12.55 4.09 0.42
CA MET A 91 -12.45 5.40 1.10
C MET A 91 -13.81 6.09 1.25
N LEU A 92 -14.69 5.96 0.26
CA LEU A 92 -16.04 6.56 0.29
C LEU A 92 -16.93 5.90 1.37
N SER A 93 -16.78 4.59 1.58
CA SER A 93 -17.47 3.83 2.62
C SER A 93 -17.14 4.35 4.03
N VAL A 94 -15.87 4.61 4.32
CA VAL A 94 -15.42 5.03 5.67
C VAL A 94 -15.79 6.48 5.95
N ALA A 95 -15.67 7.38 4.96
CA ALA A 95 -16.10 8.77 5.10
C ALA A 95 -17.63 8.88 5.22
N GLY A 96 -18.37 8.11 4.42
CA GLY A 96 -19.83 8.08 4.44
C GLY A 96 -20.42 7.50 5.73
N THR A 97 -19.82 6.44 6.28
CA THR A 97 -20.28 5.86 7.56
C THR A 97 -19.99 6.75 8.77
N LYS A 98 -18.82 7.40 8.82
CA LYS A 98 -18.49 8.33 9.91
C LYS A 98 -19.29 9.63 9.82
N GLY A 99 -19.49 10.16 8.61
CA GLY A 99 -20.33 11.35 8.38
C GLY A 99 -21.81 11.09 8.63
N GLY A 100 -22.32 9.92 8.19
CA GLY A 100 -23.71 9.52 8.39
C GLY A 100 -24.07 9.27 9.86
N LEU A 101 -23.19 8.63 10.63
CA LEU A 101 -23.39 8.45 12.08
C LEU A 101 -23.41 9.78 12.85
N ALA A 102 -22.57 10.74 12.45
CA ALA A 102 -22.55 12.06 13.08
C ALA A 102 -23.86 12.83 12.81
N TYR A 103 -24.37 12.78 11.58
CA TYR A 103 -25.61 13.44 11.20
C TYR A 103 -26.83 12.81 11.88
N VAL A 104 -26.93 11.48 11.90
CA VAL A 104 -27.98 10.74 12.62
C VAL A 104 -27.93 10.99 14.13
N GLY A 105 -26.73 11.12 14.72
CA GLY A 105 -26.58 11.47 16.13
C GLY A 105 -27.10 12.86 16.47
N ILE A 106 -26.81 13.86 15.63
CA ILE A 106 -27.27 15.24 15.85
C ILE A 106 -28.78 15.37 15.64
N ASP A 107 -29.33 14.78 14.57
CA ASP A 107 -30.77 14.79 14.30
C ASP A 107 -31.56 13.96 15.33
N GLY A 108 -30.97 12.85 15.80
CA GLY A 108 -31.55 12.03 16.86
C GLY A 108 -31.64 12.78 18.19
N ILE A 109 -30.60 13.52 18.58
CA ILE A 109 -30.60 14.34 19.79
C ILE A 109 -31.58 15.51 19.67
N ASN A 110 -31.62 16.19 18.51
CA ASN A 110 -32.54 17.31 18.29
C ASN A 110 -34.02 16.89 18.33
N ASN A 111 -34.36 15.72 17.78
CA ASN A 111 -35.74 15.19 17.86
C ASN A 111 -36.11 14.64 19.24
N LEU A 112 -35.13 14.32 20.09
CA LEU A 112 -35.37 13.83 21.47
C LEU A 112 -35.50 14.97 22.48
N ILE A 113 -34.95 16.15 22.16
CA ILE A 113 -35.04 17.37 22.99
C ILE A 113 -36.25 18.22 22.57
N ASN A 114 -36.63 18.20 21.30
CA ASN A 114 -37.71 19.02 20.74
C ASN A 114 -39.07 18.30 20.67
N ASN A 115 -39.23 17.22 21.44
CA ASN A 115 -40.49 16.50 21.68
C ASN A 115 -40.59 16.16 23.17
#